data_AF-A0A6G1TXA1-F1
#
_entry.id   AF-A0A6G1TXA1-F1
#
_cell.length_a   1.000
_cell.length_b   1.000
_cell.length_c   1.000
_cell.angle_alpha   90.00
_cell.angle_beta   90.00
_cell.angle_gamma   90.00
#
_symmetry.space_group_name_H-M   'P 1'
#
loop_
_entity.id
_entity.type
_entity.pdbx_description
1 polymer ?
#
loop_
_entity_poly.entity_id
_entity_poly.type
_entity_poly.pdbx_seq_one_letter_code
_entity_poly.pdbx_strand_id
1 'polypeptide(L)'
;MKIRHILGLLFIMFCTTLYSQSRDYMNEMEQNDLRIRQKPNTEGFLSDYLHSVNIKEDTVYAILYSPAECFRCEAAIPAFYEKLKCNNPNNKLLLITVYEDSTTASWYNSKNNYKADYYLYDTKSVYSNIFSFNSEGMYGLYILKLVPKEGVFITGGQYTVLGREFVKQLVNRKKRIAPHMYELDKKDSYKEVADKVAAISIPMPKWKQTDIAVNTKNGVEISTIYDIPKIENGHLFFNDMLNNGIMLFNKESGAFNFKRLFQADETERKKFVSVPDNDFQNLVKQGEVFYIALSANMLDSSHIGISYSLPKILREKVDSVWDYSFYNAPAVLIRNINDYTSGKMIAPDFDLEYSKYFYLHFVFDLFNNKLWTGCEKLTWPMDGYEKEDIVGQKGLDPFNGSFYKTFNPIIASFRINDGKCD
;
A
#
# COMPACT_ATOMS: atom_id res chain seq x y z
N MET A 1 31.82 -9.47 58.36
CA MET A 1 30.55 -9.14 57.68
C MET A 1 30.77 -7.93 56.77
N LYS A 2 31.34 -8.07 55.55
CA LYS A 2 31.66 -6.87 54.73
C LYS A 2 32.08 -7.02 53.24
N ILE A 3 32.02 -8.20 52.61
CA ILE A 3 32.27 -8.32 51.15
C ILE A 3 31.22 -9.20 50.47
N ARG A 4 30.88 -10.35 51.06
CA ARG A 4 29.83 -11.26 50.54
C ARG A 4 28.42 -10.64 50.48
N HIS A 5 28.08 -9.70 51.36
CA HIS A 5 26.78 -9.02 51.31
C HIS A 5 26.76 -7.87 50.28
N ILE A 6 27.91 -7.26 49.98
CA ILE A 6 28.03 -6.20 48.97
C ILE A 6 27.98 -6.81 47.56
N LEU A 7 28.62 -7.96 47.34
CA LEU A 7 28.52 -8.72 46.09
C LEU A 7 27.11 -9.29 45.83
N GLY A 8 26.40 -9.72 46.87
CA GLY A 8 25.00 -10.13 46.76
C GLY A 8 24.05 -8.99 46.39
N LEU A 9 24.27 -7.79 46.95
CA LEU A 9 23.50 -6.57 46.61
C LEU A 9 23.80 -6.07 45.19
N LEU A 10 25.06 -6.12 44.74
CA LEU A 10 25.45 -5.76 43.37
C LEU A 10 24.89 -6.73 42.33
N PHE A 11 24.82 -8.03 42.63
CA PHE A 11 24.25 -9.04 41.73
C PHE A 11 22.73 -8.91 41.62
N ILE A 12 22.04 -8.62 42.73
CA ILE A 12 20.60 -8.31 42.71
C ILE A 12 20.33 -7.00 41.95
N MET A 13 21.17 -5.96 42.13
CA MET A 13 21.07 -4.73 41.33
C MET A 13 21.27 -4.99 39.83
N PHE A 14 22.25 -5.81 39.44
CA PHE A 14 22.51 -6.16 38.03
C PHE A 14 21.40 -7.02 37.40
N CYS A 15 20.81 -7.94 38.17
CA CYS A 15 19.66 -8.74 37.72
C CYS A 15 18.37 -7.91 37.63
N THR A 16 18.20 -6.87 38.47
CA THR A 16 17.08 -5.92 38.33
C THR A 16 17.25 -4.91 37.19
N THR A 17 18.48 -4.63 36.73
CA THR A 17 18.71 -3.74 35.56
C THR A 17 18.57 -4.45 34.22
N LEU A 18 18.59 -5.79 34.20
CA LEU A 18 18.35 -6.59 32.99
C LEU A 18 16.87 -6.99 32.82
N TYR A 19 16.02 -6.70 33.82
CA TYR A 19 14.58 -6.76 33.69
C TYR A 19 14.02 -5.35 33.41
N SER A 20 13.45 -5.19 32.21
CA SER A 20 12.65 -4.04 31.76
C SER A 20 13.40 -2.79 31.29
N GLN A 21 14.28 -2.90 30.28
CA GLN A 21 14.31 -1.81 29.30
C GLN A 21 13.00 -1.87 28.52
N SER A 22 12.07 -0.97 28.85
CA SER A 22 10.85 -0.80 28.07
C SER A 22 11.24 -0.55 26.61
N ARG A 23 10.68 -1.33 25.69
CA ARG A 23 10.87 -1.18 24.25
C ARG A 23 10.80 0.30 23.85
N ASP A 24 11.86 0.82 23.24
CA ASP A 24 11.92 2.21 22.77
C ASP A 24 11.31 2.30 21.38
N TYR A 25 9.98 2.47 21.36
CA TYR A 25 9.22 2.55 20.14
C TYR A 25 9.56 3.79 19.31
N MET A 26 10.05 4.86 19.95
CA MET A 26 10.44 6.08 19.23
C MET A 26 11.73 5.85 18.45
N ASN A 27 12.74 5.23 19.08
CA ASN A 27 13.96 4.89 18.37
C ASN A 27 13.71 3.88 17.25
N GLU A 28 12.86 2.88 17.47
CA GLU A 28 12.46 1.93 16.41
C GLU A 28 11.79 2.63 15.22
N MET A 29 10.81 3.50 15.47
CA MET A 29 10.14 4.27 14.42
C MET A 29 11.10 5.20 13.67
N GLU A 30 12.01 5.86 14.39
CA GLU A 30 12.97 6.81 13.82
C GLU A 30 14.06 6.13 12.97
N GLN A 31 14.31 4.83 13.19
CA GLN A 31 15.36 4.01 12.57
C GLN A 31 14.83 2.83 11.73
N ASN A 32 13.53 2.77 11.49
CA ASN A 32 12.88 1.73 10.70
C ASN A 32 13.36 1.74 9.22
N ASP A 33 12.88 0.81 8.40
CA ASP A 33 13.23 0.73 6.97
C ASP A 33 12.73 1.96 6.20
N LEU A 34 11.56 2.49 6.56
CA LEU A 34 10.99 3.72 6.00
C LEU A 34 11.14 4.88 6.99
N ARG A 35 12.03 5.82 6.65
CA ARG A 35 12.46 6.92 7.52
C ARG A 35 12.10 8.26 6.92
N ILE A 36 11.66 9.16 7.79
CA ILE A 36 11.35 10.55 7.46
C ILE A 36 12.15 11.50 8.36
N ARG A 37 12.62 12.61 7.78
CA ARG A 37 13.26 13.72 8.48
C ARG A 37 12.75 15.04 7.92
N GLN A 38 12.73 16.09 8.73
CA GLN A 38 12.53 17.43 8.20
C GLN A 38 13.82 17.88 7.50
N LYS A 39 13.70 18.47 6.31
CA LYS A 39 14.83 19.05 5.60
C LYS A 39 15.37 20.26 6.37
N PRO A 40 16.70 20.51 6.37
CA PRO A 40 17.26 21.69 7.02
C PRO A 40 16.62 22.99 6.50
N ASN A 41 16.34 23.95 7.41
CA ASN A 41 15.79 25.28 7.11
C ASN A 41 14.40 25.29 6.45
N THR A 42 13.53 24.32 6.78
CA THR A 42 12.16 24.22 6.24
C THR A 42 11.08 24.48 7.28
N GLU A 43 11.44 25.06 8.43
CA GLU A 43 10.52 25.40 9.50
C GLU A 43 9.42 26.36 9.02
N GLY A 44 9.78 27.41 8.28
CA GLY A 44 8.80 28.33 7.68
C GLY A 44 7.80 27.59 6.77
N PHE A 45 8.30 26.71 5.90
CA PHE A 45 7.45 25.94 4.98
C PHE A 45 6.51 24.99 5.72
N LEU A 46 6.98 24.29 6.76
CA LEU A 46 6.12 23.41 7.56
C LEU A 46 5.06 24.22 8.32
N SER A 47 5.43 25.38 8.87
CA SER A 47 4.48 26.28 9.53
C SER A 47 3.39 26.74 8.55
N ASP A 48 3.76 27.25 7.37
CA ASP A 48 2.80 27.72 6.37
C ASP A 48 1.88 26.59 5.87
N TYR A 49 2.46 25.41 5.65
CA TYR A 49 1.74 24.22 5.25
C TYR A 49 0.67 23.82 6.28
N LEU A 50 1.00 23.85 7.58
CA LEU A 50 0.06 23.54 8.65
C LEU A 50 -0.95 24.67 8.93
N HIS A 51 -0.57 25.93 8.72
CA HIS A 51 -1.48 27.06 8.86
C HIS A 51 -2.62 27.06 7.83
N SER A 52 -2.41 26.42 6.66
CA SER A 52 -3.43 26.29 5.61
C SER A 52 -4.74 25.64 6.10
N VAL A 53 -4.67 24.84 7.17
CA VAL A 53 -5.84 24.16 7.78
C VAL A 53 -6.21 24.71 9.17
N ASN A 54 -5.70 25.89 9.53
CA ASN A 54 -6.08 26.66 10.72
C ASN A 54 -5.91 25.92 12.07
N ILE A 55 -4.89 25.07 12.20
CA ILE A 55 -4.56 24.36 13.46
C ILE A 55 -4.29 25.38 14.57
N LYS A 56 -4.86 25.16 15.77
CA LYS A 56 -4.77 26.11 16.90
C LYS A 56 -3.89 25.61 18.03
N GLU A 57 -3.61 24.32 18.04
CA GLU A 57 -2.82 23.65 19.07
C GLU A 57 -1.32 23.86 18.86
N ASP A 58 -0.59 24.01 19.95
CA ASP A 58 0.88 24.06 19.93
C ASP A 58 1.50 22.74 19.46
N THR A 59 0.78 21.64 19.57
CA THR A 59 1.23 20.32 19.11
C THR A 59 0.08 19.60 18.43
N VAL A 60 0.37 19.05 17.26
CA VAL A 60 -0.55 18.18 16.52
C VAL A 60 0.16 16.88 16.16
N TYR A 61 -0.59 15.77 16.21
CA TYR A 61 -0.13 14.49 15.70
C TYR A 61 -0.65 14.37 14.28
N ALA A 62 0.16 13.89 13.35
CA ALA A 62 -0.26 13.75 11.97
C ALA A 62 -0.07 12.34 11.46
N ILE A 63 -0.94 11.95 10.52
CA ILE A 63 -0.68 10.85 9.59
C ILE A 63 -0.42 11.48 8.24
N LEU A 64 0.69 11.10 7.61
CA LEU A 64 1.05 11.47 6.25
C LEU A 64 1.05 10.20 5.39
N TYR A 65 0.23 10.18 4.34
CA TYR A 65 0.09 9.00 3.47
C TYR A 65 -0.42 9.39 2.07
N SER A 66 -0.21 8.50 1.09
CA SER A 66 -0.90 8.55 -0.20
C SER A 66 -1.99 7.46 -0.25
N PRO A 67 -3.24 7.80 -0.61
CA PRO A 67 -4.32 6.84 -0.73
C PRO A 67 -3.98 5.63 -1.62
N ALA A 68 -4.29 4.43 -1.14
CA ALA A 68 -4.11 3.13 -1.78
C ALA A 68 -2.67 2.76 -2.19
N GLU A 69 -1.67 3.57 -1.83
CA GLU A 69 -0.26 3.20 -2.03
C GLU A 69 0.12 1.96 -1.20
N CYS A 70 -0.39 1.88 0.03
CA CYS A 70 -0.23 0.73 0.91
C CYS A 70 -1.50 0.53 1.75
N PHE A 71 -2.47 -0.23 1.23
CA PHE A 71 -3.72 -0.51 1.96
C PHE A 71 -3.47 -1.07 3.37
N ARG A 72 -2.45 -1.94 3.53
CA ARG A 72 -2.05 -2.49 4.84
C ARG A 72 -1.60 -1.42 5.83
N CYS A 73 -0.90 -0.40 5.34
CA CYS A 73 -0.41 0.69 6.16
C CYS A 73 -1.58 1.56 6.64
N GLU A 74 -2.61 1.75 5.81
CA GLU A 74 -3.78 2.58 6.13
C GLU A 74 -4.68 2.01 7.23
N ALA A 75 -4.61 0.70 7.50
CA ALA A 75 -5.27 0.10 8.69
C ALA A 75 -4.84 0.79 10.00
N ALA A 76 -3.67 1.43 10.01
CA ALA A 76 -3.19 2.23 11.13
C ALA A 76 -4.02 3.48 11.41
N ILE A 77 -4.69 4.06 10.40
CA ILE A 77 -5.40 5.34 10.51
C ILE A 77 -6.49 5.29 11.58
N PRO A 78 -7.51 4.40 11.49
CA PRO A 78 -8.53 4.31 12.52
C PRO A 78 -7.94 3.85 13.87
N ALA A 79 -6.99 2.91 13.85
CA ALA A 79 -6.38 2.39 15.07
C ALA A 79 -5.59 3.47 15.85
N PHE A 80 -4.87 4.35 15.15
CA PHE A 80 -4.10 5.42 15.76
C PHE A 80 -5.00 6.52 16.29
N TYR A 81 -6.04 6.92 15.54
CA TYR A 81 -7.03 7.89 16.00
C TYR A 81 -7.63 7.47 17.34
N GLU A 82 -8.18 6.25 17.43
CA GLU A 82 -8.80 5.77 18.67
C GLU A 82 -7.79 5.68 19.83
N LYS A 83 -6.57 5.17 19.59
CA LYS A 83 -5.54 5.09 20.64
C LYS A 83 -5.05 6.46 21.09
N LEU A 84 -4.95 7.43 20.17
CA LEU A 84 -4.56 8.81 20.48
C LEU A 84 -5.61 9.50 21.36
N LYS A 85 -6.90 9.32 21.03
CA LYS A 85 -8.03 9.85 21.81
C LYS A 85 -8.17 9.17 23.17
N CYS A 86 -7.95 7.86 23.25
CA CYS A 86 -7.90 7.15 24.53
C CYS A 86 -6.74 7.62 25.43
N ASN A 87 -5.61 8.02 24.84
CA ASN A 87 -4.49 8.57 25.61
C ASN A 87 -4.84 9.94 26.21
N ASN A 88 -5.36 10.86 25.40
CA ASN A 88 -5.91 12.13 25.84
C ASN A 88 -6.90 12.66 24.77
N PRO A 89 -8.18 12.89 25.11
CA PRO A 89 -9.17 13.40 24.15
C PRO A 89 -8.82 14.74 23.50
N ASN A 90 -7.97 15.54 24.17
CA ASN A 90 -7.52 16.84 23.66
C ASN A 90 -6.38 16.73 22.63
N ASN A 91 -5.73 15.57 22.51
CA ASN A 91 -4.75 15.37 21.44
C ASN A 91 -5.46 15.45 20.08
N LYS A 92 -4.92 16.25 19.16
CA LYS A 92 -5.47 16.42 17.82
C LYS A 92 -4.74 15.60 16.78
N LEU A 93 -5.50 14.92 15.93
CA LEU A 93 -4.99 14.24 14.75
C LEU A 93 -5.23 15.10 13.51
N LEU A 94 -4.18 15.32 12.74
CA LEU A 94 -4.21 15.84 11.39
C LEU A 94 -4.04 14.68 10.40
N LEU A 95 -4.96 14.53 9.45
CA LEU A 95 -4.79 13.59 8.34
C LEU A 95 -4.31 14.36 7.10
N ILE A 96 -3.04 14.15 6.74
CA ILE A 96 -2.40 14.69 5.56
C ILE A 96 -2.52 13.65 4.44
N THR A 97 -3.41 13.92 3.49
CA THR A 97 -3.70 13.04 2.36
C THR A 97 -3.03 13.59 1.11
N VAL A 98 -2.00 12.91 0.60
CA VAL A 98 -1.26 13.32 -0.60
C VAL A 98 -1.89 12.71 -1.83
N TYR A 99 -2.63 13.52 -2.59
CA TYR A 99 -3.36 13.06 -3.76
C TYR A 99 -3.74 14.26 -4.65
N GLU A 100 -3.62 14.13 -5.96
CA GLU A 100 -3.72 15.25 -6.93
C GLU A 100 -5.08 15.96 -6.92
N ASP A 101 -6.17 15.25 -6.59
CA ASP A 101 -7.52 15.81 -6.51
C ASP A 101 -8.08 15.74 -5.08
N SER A 102 -8.35 16.91 -4.49
CA SER A 102 -8.83 16.99 -3.10
C SER A 102 -10.24 16.43 -2.91
N THR A 103 -11.09 16.48 -3.95
CA THR A 103 -12.47 15.98 -3.87
C THR A 103 -12.46 14.46 -3.75
N THR A 104 -11.70 13.80 -4.61
CA THR A 104 -11.48 12.35 -4.63
C THR A 104 -10.79 11.89 -3.35
N ALA A 105 -9.77 12.61 -2.87
CA ALA A 105 -9.12 12.31 -1.61
C ALA A 105 -10.08 12.40 -0.41
N SER A 106 -10.92 13.43 -0.38
CA SER A 106 -11.95 13.61 0.66
C SER A 106 -13.01 12.51 0.61
N TRP A 107 -13.48 12.17 -0.60
CA TRP A 107 -14.38 11.04 -0.81
C TRP A 107 -13.79 9.73 -0.31
N TYR A 108 -12.51 9.45 -0.60
CA TYR A 108 -11.83 8.23 -0.17
C TYR A 108 -11.71 8.15 1.36
N ASN A 109 -11.30 9.25 2.01
CA ASN A 109 -11.26 9.35 3.47
C ASN A 109 -12.64 9.07 4.10
N SER A 110 -13.69 9.66 3.52
CA SER A 110 -15.07 9.48 3.98
C SER A 110 -15.55 8.04 3.79
N LYS A 111 -15.32 7.46 2.60
CA LYS A 111 -15.66 6.07 2.24
C LYS A 111 -15.04 5.05 3.21
N ASN A 112 -13.79 5.28 3.63
CA ASN A 112 -13.07 4.41 4.56
C ASN A 112 -13.25 4.80 6.04
N ASN A 113 -14.07 5.82 6.33
CA ASN A 113 -14.34 6.31 7.69
C ASN A 113 -13.04 6.71 8.44
N TYR A 114 -12.11 7.34 7.71
CA TYR A 114 -10.87 7.87 8.28
C TYR A 114 -11.17 9.16 9.06
N LYS A 115 -11.16 9.05 10.39
CA LYS A 115 -11.44 10.15 11.31
C LYS A 115 -10.18 10.95 11.62
N ALA A 116 -10.31 12.27 11.61
CA ALA A 116 -9.29 13.20 12.09
C ALA A 116 -9.95 14.47 12.63
N ASP A 117 -9.23 15.25 13.44
CA ASP A 117 -9.68 16.57 13.88
C ASP A 117 -9.45 17.63 12.79
N TYR A 118 -8.41 17.43 11.98
CA TYR A 118 -8.05 18.27 10.84
C TYR A 118 -7.76 17.41 9.62
N TYR A 119 -8.09 17.92 8.43
CA TYR A 119 -7.80 17.29 7.15
C TYR A 119 -7.01 18.26 6.28
N LEU A 120 -5.88 17.81 5.76
CA LEU A 120 -5.06 18.54 4.77
C LEU A 120 -4.95 17.67 3.52
N TYR A 121 -5.47 18.18 2.41
CA TYR A 121 -5.38 17.54 1.10
C TYR A 121 -4.24 18.16 0.30
N ASP A 122 -3.11 17.47 0.22
CA ASP A 122 -1.92 17.94 -0.47
C ASP A 122 -1.95 17.55 -1.95
N THR A 123 -2.54 18.42 -2.76
CA THR A 123 -2.72 18.22 -4.21
C THR A 123 -1.50 18.57 -5.05
N LYS A 124 -0.46 19.13 -4.43
CA LYS A 124 0.74 19.63 -5.12
C LYS A 124 2.03 19.00 -4.59
N SER A 125 1.91 17.96 -3.77
CA SER A 125 3.04 17.32 -3.11
C SER A 125 3.94 18.32 -2.35
N VAL A 126 3.36 19.33 -1.71
CA VAL A 126 4.09 20.37 -0.96
C VAL A 126 4.94 19.76 0.16
N TYR A 127 4.49 18.64 0.74
CA TYR A 127 5.24 17.87 1.73
C TYR A 127 6.67 17.56 1.29
N SER A 128 6.91 17.35 -0.02
CA SER A 128 8.21 16.99 -0.58
C SER A 128 9.24 18.11 -0.42
N ASN A 129 8.81 19.37 -0.28
CA ASN A 129 9.72 20.50 -0.01
C ASN A 129 10.10 20.62 1.48
N ILE A 130 9.38 19.92 2.36
CA ILE A 130 9.53 20.02 3.82
C ILE A 130 10.24 18.79 4.37
N PHE A 131 9.84 17.61 3.91
CA PHE A 131 10.32 16.34 4.42
C PHE A 131 11.31 15.68 3.46
N SER A 132 12.20 14.89 4.04
CA SER A 132 13.13 14.03 3.34
C SER A 132 12.95 12.58 3.77
N PHE A 133 13.01 11.67 2.81
CA PHE A 133 12.78 10.24 2.93
C PHE A 133 14.03 9.46 2.53
N ASN A 134 14.27 8.31 3.15
CA ASN A 134 15.33 7.40 2.74
C ASN A 134 14.93 6.47 1.57
N SER A 135 13.78 6.75 0.94
CA SER A 135 13.24 6.15 -0.28
C SER A 135 13.10 7.22 -1.37
N GLU A 136 12.75 6.82 -2.60
CA GLU A 136 12.40 7.77 -3.68
C GLU A 136 11.03 8.41 -3.41
N GLY A 137 10.99 9.38 -2.49
CA GLY A 137 9.76 10.02 -2.04
C GLY A 137 9.06 9.30 -0.90
N MET A 138 7.80 9.68 -0.67
CA MET A 138 6.97 9.07 0.38
C MET A 138 6.52 7.68 -0.08
N TYR A 139 6.86 6.67 0.72
CA TYR A 139 6.33 5.32 0.58
C TYR A 139 5.63 4.88 1.87
N GLY A 140 4.39 4.42 1.76
CA GLY A 140 3.61 3.89 2.88
C GLY A 140 2.94 4.98 3.73
N LEU A 141 2.94 4.80 5.05
CA LEU A 141 2.28 5.70 6.00
C LEU A 141 3.23 6.11 7.13
N TYR A 142 3.27 7.41 7.42
CA TYR A 142 4.09 7.98 8.48
C TYR A 142 3.23 8.59 9.58
N ILE A 143 3.56 8.27 10.84
CA ILE A 143 3.00 8.94 12.01
C ILE A 143 3.98 10.02 12.46
N LEU A 144 3.51 11.25 12.62
CA LEU A 144 4.32 12.42 12.91
C LEU A 144 3.84 13.13 14.18
N LYS A 145 4.77 13.83 14.83
CA LYS A 145 4.48 14.83 15.87
C LYS A 145 5.05 16.17 15.45
N LEU A 146 4.18 17.17 15.34
CA LEU A 146 4.48 18.47 14.75
C LEU A 146 4.13 19.60 15.73
N VAL A 147 4.88 20.70 15.66
CA VAL A 147 4.59 21.96 16.34
C VAL A 147 4.20 22.98 15.27
N PRO A 148 2.89 23.25 15.05
CA PRO A 148 2.42 24.03 13.91
C PRO A 148 3.02 25.43 13.82
N LYS A 149 2.96 26.21 14.92
CA LYS A 149 3.41 27.60 14.96
C LYS A 149 4.90 27.79 14.65
N GLU A 150 5.73 26.84 15.11
CA GLU A 150 7.18 26.87 14.91
C GLU A 150 7.61 26.14 13.63
N GLY A 151 6.69 25.38 13.01
CA GLY A 151 7.00 24.50 11.89
C GLY A 151 8.07 23.46 12.23
N VAL A 152 7.99 22.87 13.43
CA VAL A 152 8.97 21.89 13.89
C VAL A 152 8.42 20.47 13.81
N PHE A 153 9.17 19.60 13.15
CA PHE A 153 9.00 18.15 13.22
C PHE A 153 9.73 17.59 14.45
N ILE A 154 8.98 17.16 15.47
CA ILE A 154 9.57 16.64 16.71
C ILE A 154 10.10 15.22 16.51
N THR A 155 9.27 14.32 15.99
CA THR A 155 9.62 12.93 15.68
C THR A 155 8.55 12.33 14.77
N GLY A 156 8.88 11.23 14.11
CA GLY A 156 7.97 10.48 13.25
C GLY A 156 8.68 9.45 12.41
N GLY A 157 7.88 8.62 11.75
CA GLY A 157 8.37 7.48 10.96
C GLY A 157 7.27 6.45 10.76
N GLN A 158 7.63 5.31 10.19
CA GLN A 158 6.77 4.14 10.16
C GLN A 158 6.81 3.44 11.52
N TYR A 159 5.64 3.22 12.13
CA TYR A 159 5.55 2.52 13.41
C TYR A 159 5.88 1.02 13.24
N THR A 160 6.45 0.41 14.27
CA THR A 160 6.67 -1.06 14.33
C THR A 160 5.47 -1.77 14.93
N VAL A 161 5.00 -1.31 16.10
CA VAL A 161 3.82 -1.84 16.79
C VAL A 161 2.97 -0.69 17.31
N LEU A 162 1.72 -0.59 16.82
CA LEU A 162 0.78 0.47 17.19
C LEU A 162 0.06 0.17 18.51
N GLY A 163 0.80 0.16 19.61
CA GLY A 163 0.30 -0.09 20.97
C GLY A 163 -0.05 1.17 21.77
N ARG A 164 -0.67 0.99 22.95
CA ARG A 164 -0.89 2.10 23.92
C ARG A 164 0.43 2.75 24.35
N GLU A 165 1.46 1.92 24.56
CA GLU A 165 2.78 2.42 24.98
C GLU A 165 3.48 3.20 23.87
N PHE A 166 3.34 2.79 22.60
CA PHE A 166 3.80 3.58 21.45
C PHE A 166 3.22 5.00 21.48
N VAL A 167 1.88 5.12 21.62
CA VAL A 167 1.20 6.43 21.66
C VAL A 167 1.66 7.24 22.86
N LYS A 168 1.80 6.63 24.04
CA LYS A 168 2.29 7.30 25.24
C LYS A 168 3.71 7.85 25.05
N GLN A 169 4.63 7.07 24.47
CA GLN A 169 5.99 7.52 24.18
C GLN A 169 6.01 8.66 23.15
N LEU A 170 5.21 8.57 22.09
CA LEU A 170 5.04 9.64 21.10
C LEU A 170 4.55 10.95 21.74
N VAL A 171 3.51 10.87 22.56
CA VAL A 171 2.94 12.03 23.28
C VAL A 171 3.96 12.64 24.24
N ASN A 172 4.78 11.83 24.90
CA ASN A 172 5.80 12.31 25.84
C ASN A 172 7.10 12.80 25.17
N ARG A 173 7.34 12.47 23.90
CA ARG A 173 8.55 12.87 23.18
C ARG A 173 8.59 14.40 22.98
N LYS A 174 9.57 15.06 23.59
CA LYS A 174 9.79 16.52 23.42
C LYS A 174 11.03 16.84 22.60
N LYS A 175 11.98 15.90 22.55
CA LYS A 175 13.25 16.09 21.83
C LYS A 175 12.99 16.09 20.34
N ARG A 176 13.31 17.21 19.69
CA ARG A 176 13.33 17.34 18.23
C ARG A 176 14.38 16.39 17.65
N ILE A 177 13.97 15.59 16.68
CA ILE A 177 14.89 14.81 15.85
C ILE A 177 15.66 15.75 14.92
N ALA A 178 16.96 15.50 14.75
CA ALA A 178 17.80 16.37 13.94
C ALA A 178 17.29 16.42 12.49
N PRO A 179 17.16 17.63 11.89
CA PRO A 179 16.91 17.77 10.46
C PRO A 179 17.97 17.03 9.65
N HIS A 180 17.57 16.45 8.53
CA HIS A 180 18.45 15.65 7.68
C HIS A 180 17.92 15.61 6.25
N MET A 181 18.83 15.33 5.32
CA MET A 181 18.53 15.14 3.91
C MET A 181 19.19 13.84 3.47
N TYR A 182 18.36 12.83 3.18
CA TYR A 182 18.83 11.52 2.73
C TYR A 182 19.36 11.59 1.29
N GLU A 183 20.24 10.67 0.92
CA GLU A 183 20.95 10.73 -0.37
C GLU A 183 20.04 10.56 -1.60
N LEU A 184 18.98 9.76 -1.50
CA LEU A 184 18.02 9.59 -2.59
C LEU A 184 17.27 10.90 -2.88
N ASP A 185 17.01 11.72 -1.86
CA ASP A 185 16.46 13.06 -2.02
C ASP A 185 17.50 14.14 -2.40
N LYS A 186 18.81 13.84 -2.31
CA LYS A 186 19.86 14.74 -2.80
C LYS A 186 20.01 14.64 -4.31
N LYS A 187 19.64 13.52 -4.91
CA LYS A 187 19.50 13.42 -6.37
C LYS A 187 18.24 14.19 -6.72
N ASP A 188 18.35 15.17 -7.62
CA ASP A 188 17.25 16.05 -8.01
C ASP A 188 16.02 15.24 -8.47
N SER A 189 15.14 14.85 -7.54
CA SER A 189 13.77 14.41 -7.82
C SER A 189 12.95 15.54 -8.45
N TYR A 190 13.45 16.78 -8.34
CA TYR A 190 12.99 17.94 -9.10
C TYR A 190 13.20 17.81 -10.61
N LYS A 191 14.16 16.99 -11.07
CA LYS A 191 14.39 16.78 -12.49
C LYS A 191 13.26 15.95 -13.10
N GLU A 192 12.73 14.94 -12.41
CA GLU A 192 11.59 14.16 -12.90
C GLU A 192 10.30 14.96 -13.02
N VAL A 193 10.00 15.88 -12.09
CA VAL A 193 8.79 16.73 -12.19
C VAL A 193 8.96 17.77 -13.30
N ALA A 194 10.14 18.39 -13.40
CA ALA A 194 10.45 19.32 -14.49
C ALA A 194 10.47 18.61 -15.86
N ASP A 195 10.95 17.38 -15.94
CA ASP A 195 10.98 16.54 -17.14
C ASP A 195 9.57 16.03 -17.49
N LYS A 196 8.71 15.73 -16.51
CA LYS A 196 7.27 15.43 -16.74
C LYS A 196 6.54 16.65 -17.31
N VAL A 197 6.81 17.85 -16.80
CA VAL A 197 6.23 19.10 -17.33
C VAL A 197 6.81 19.45 -18.72
N ALA A 198 8.09 19.18 -18.96
CA ALA A 198 8.73 19.36 -20.27
C ALA A 198 8.28 18.30 -21.30
N ALA A 199 7.95 17.08 -20.87
CA ALA A 199 7.39 16.03 -21.74
C ALA A 199 6.00 16.40 -22.28
N ILE A 200 5.22 17.21 -21.54
CA ILE A 200 3.95 17.79 -22.01
C ILE A 200 4.19 18.79 -23.17
N SER A 201 5.42 19.29 -23.35
CA SER A 201 5.77 20.24 -24.40
C SER A 201 6.25 19.58 -25.70
N ILE A 202 6.32 18.25 -25.78
CA ILE A 202 6.54 17.57 -27.05
C ILE A 202 5.26 17.79 -27.87
N PRO A 203 5.32 18.46 -29.04
CA PRO A 203 4.14 18.64 -29.86
C PRO A 203 3.60 17.25 -30.17
N MET A 204 2.45 16.92 -29.59
CA MET A 204 1.78 15.67 -29.88
C MET A 204 1.69 15.54 -31.40
N PRO A 205 2.04 14.37 -31.96
CA PRO A 205 1.87 14.16 -33.38
C PRO A 205 0.45 14.57 -33.76
N LYS A 206 0.27 15.16 -34.97
CA LYS A 206 -1.02 15.69 -35.46
C LYS A 206 -2.03 14.55 -35.69
N TRP A 207 -2.39 13.84 -34.64
CA TRP A 207 -3.41 12.81 -34.63
C TRP A 207 -4.74 13.52 -34.57
N LYS A 208 -5.71 13.00 -35.32
CA LYS A 208 -7.09 13.44 -35.16
C LYS A 208 -7.56 13.00 -33.77
N GLN A 209 -7.76 13.96 -32.90
CA GLN A 209 -8.28 13.71 -31.56
C GLN A 209 -9.80 13.88 -31.57
N THR A 210 -10.47 13.14 -30.69
CA THR A 210 -11.91 13.28 -30.47
C THR A 210 -12.15 13.03 -29.00
N ASP A 211 -12.66 14.06 -28.33
CA ASP A 211 -12.99 13.97 -26.91
C ASP A 211 -14.30 13.22 -26.75
N ILE A 212 -14.30 12.23 -25.86
CA ILE A 212 -15.48 11.45 -25.50
C ILE A 212 -15.70 11.64 -24.02
N ALA A 213 -16.88 12.15 -23.66
CA ALA A 213 -17.25 12.33 -22.26
C ALA A 213 -17.33 10.96 -21.55
N VAL A 214 -16.78 10.88 -20.35
CA VAL A 214 -16.92 9.74 -19.43
C VAL A 214 -17.70 10.23 -18.22
N ASN A 215 -18.94 9.76 -18.10
CA ASN A 215 -19.87 10.21 -17.07
C ASN A 215 -19.95 9.18 -15.95
N THR A 216 -19.67 9.62 -14.73
CA THR A 216 -19.87 8.83 -13.51
C THR A 216 -21.28 9.07 -12.94
N LYS A 217 -21.61 8.41 -11.83
CA LYS A 217 -22.82 8.67 -11.04
C LYS A 217 -22.43 9.32 -9.71
N ASN A 218 -23.35 10.03 -9.06
CA ASN A 218 -23.11 10.61 -7.74
C ASN A 218 -22.54 9.59 -6.75
N GLY A 219 -21.45 9.96 -6.08
CA GLY A 219 -20.78 9.12 -5.08
C GLY A 219 -19.80 8.09 -5.65
N VAL A 220 -19.55 8.12 -6.96
CA VAL A 220 -18.52 7.31 -7.62
C VAL A 220 -17.56 8.23 -8.37
N GLU A 221 -16.38 8.41 -7.81
CA GLU A 221 -15.31 9.19 -8.41
C GLU A 221 -14.37 8.28 -9.21
N ILE A 222 -13.83 8.79 -10.32
CA ILE A 222 -12.70 8.15 -11.00
C ILE A 222 -11.42 8.67 -10.34
N SER A 223 -10.57 7.74 -9.93
CA SER A 223 -9.29 7.99 -9.29
C SER A 223 -8.15 7.58 -10.22
N THR A 224 -6.94 7.39 -9.69
CA THR A 224 -5.80 6.89 -10.45
C THR A 224 -6.13 5.54 -11.06
N ILE A 225 -5.89 5.45 -12.36
CA ILE A 225 -5.99 4.21 -13.13
C ILE A 225 -4.58 3.62 -13.21
N TYR A 226 -4.39 2.38 -12.74
CA TYR A 226 -3.08 1.74 -12.70
C TYR A 226 -2.79 0.86 -13.94
N ASP A 227 -3.84 0.24 -14.51
CA ASP A 227 -3.75 -0.50 -15.78
C ASP A 227 -4.12 0.42 -16.97
N ILE A 228 -3.96 -0.08 -18.19
CA ILE A 228 -4.36 0.63 -19.40
C ILE A 228 -5.90 0.59 -19.52
N PRO A 229 -6.59 1.74 -19.66
CA PRO A 229 -8.02 1.74 -19.96
C PRO A 229 -8.32 1.03 -21.28
N LYS A 230 -9.33 0.16 -21.30
CA LYS A 230 -9.68 -0.65 -22.46
C LYS A 230 -11.03 -0.24 -23.02
N ILE A 231 -11.10 -0.14 -24.35
CA ILE A 231 -12.34 0.10 -25.08
C ILE A 231 -12.58 -1.07 -26.03
N GLU A 232 -13.60 -1.87 -25.74
CA GLU A 232 -13.94 -3.07 -26.52
C GLU A 232 -15.45 -3.22 -26.62
N ASN A 233 -15.97 -3.49 -27.83
CA ASN A 233 -17.38 -3.74 -28.10
C ASN A 233 -18.35 -2.67 -27.56
N GLY A 234 -17.92 -1.40 -27.50
CA GLY A 234 -18.74 -0.30 -26.98
C GLY A 234 -18.69 -0.15 -25.45
N HIS A 235 -17.82 -0.90 -24.79
CA HIS A 235 -17.57 -0.80 -23.35
C HIS A 235 -16.22 -0.12 -23.11
N LEU A 236 -16.19 0.80 -22.14
CA LEU A 236 -14.96 1.31 -21.55
C LEU A 236 -14.84 0.68 -20.17
N PHE A 237 -13.70 0.09 -19.85
CA PHE A 237 -13.45 -0.44 -18.53
C PHE A 237 -11.99 -0.29 -18.13
N PHE A 238 -11.79 -0.15 -16.82
CA PHE A 238 -10.47 0.01 -16.23
C PHE A 238 -10.54 -0.30 -14.74
N ASN A 239 -9.40 -0.66 -14.16
CA ASN A 239 -9.26 -0.74 -12.72
C ASN A 239 -9.17 0.68 -12.14
N ASP A 240 -9.87 0.91 -11.05
CA ASP A 240 -9.83 2.18 -10.35
C ASP A 240 -9.22 1.95 -8.97
N MET A 241 -8.12 2.64 -8.68
CA MET A 241 -7.28 2.37 -7.51
C MET A 241 -8.02 2.59 -6.19
N LEU A 242 -8.71 3.73 -6.05
CA LEU A 242 -9.41 4.10 -4.82
C LEU A 242 -10.80 3.45 -4.70
N ASN A 243 -11.43 3.09 -5.82
CA ASN A 243 -12.59 2.21 -5.79
C ASN A 243 -12.23 0.76 -5.49
N ASN A 244 -11.00 0.34 -5.83
CA ASN A 244 -10.48 -1.00 -5.71
C ASN A 244 -11.42 -2.03 -6.36
N GLY A 245 -11.57 -1.87 -7.67
CA GLY A 245 -12.48 -2.66 -8.51
C GLY A 245 -12.38 -2.24 -9.97
N ILE A 246 -13.19 -2.87 -10.83
CA ILE A 246 -13.25 -2.53 -12.26
C ILE A 246 -14.49 -1.69 -12.52
N MET A 247 -14.27 -0.47 -13.00
CA MET A 247 -15.35 0.39 -13.46
C MET A 247 -15.72 0.00 -14.89
N LEU A 248 -17.00 -0.25 -15.14
CA LEU A 248 -17.57 -0.52 -16.45
C LEU A 248 -18.47 0.64 -16.87
N PHE A 249 -18.25 1.11 -18.09
CA PHE A 249 -19.03 2.13 -18.77
C PHE A 249 -19.50 1.61 -20.13
N ASN A 250 -20.69 2.01 -20.55
CA ASN A 250 -21.21 1.70 -21.88
C ASN A 250 -21.31 2.96 -22.71
N LYS A 251 -21.03 2.84 -24.01
CA LYS A 251 -21.18 3.93 -24.96
C LYS A 251 -22.67 4.14 -25.27
N GLU A 252 -23.21 5.29 -24.87
CA GLU A 252 -24.59 5.70 -25.13
C GLU A 252 -24.61 7.18 -25.54
N SER A 253 -25.29 7.51 -26.63
CA SER A 253 -25.41 8.89 -27.12
C SER A 253 -24.06 9.62 -27.32
N GLY A 254 -23.02 8.87 -27.71
CA GLY A 254 -21.68 9.43 -27.96
C GLY A 254 -20.81 9.64 -26.72
N ALA A 255 -21.28 9.27 -25.52
CA ALA A 255 -20.52 9.32 -24.27
C ALA A 255 -20.41 7.92 -23.63
N PHE A 256 -19.42 7.71 -22.78
CA PHE A 256 -19.34 6.53 -21.92
C PHE A 256 -20.02 6.82 -20.59
N ASN A 257 -21.07 6.07 -20.26
CA ASN A 257 -21.84 6.26 -19.03
C ASN A 257 -21.61 5.10 -18.08
N PHE A 258 -21.33 5.41 -16.81
CA PHE A 258 -21.08 4.41 -15.78
C PHE A 258 -22.25 3.44 -15.65
N LYS A 259 -21.94 2.14 -15.62
CA LYS A 259 -22.91 1.07 -15.42
C LYS A 259 -22.68 0.32 -14.12
N ARG A 260 -21.44 -0.09 -13.87
CA ARG A 260 -21.15 -0.97 -12.75
C ARG A 260 -19.72 -0.79 -12.24
N LEU A 261 -19.56 -0.95 -10.94
CA LEU A 261 -18.28 -1.23 -10.32
C LEU A 261 -18.28 -2.72 -9.97
N PHE A 262 -17.39 -3.50 -10.58
CA PHE A 262 -17.21 -4.91 -10.26
C PHE A 262 -16.20 -5.09 -9.15
N GLN A 263 -16.64 -5.76 -8.10
CA GLN A 263 -15.83 -6.14 -6.94
C GLN A 263 -16.03 -7.62 -6.61
N ALA A 264 -15.09 -8.19 -5.86
CA ALA A 264 -15.28 -9.49 -5.23
C ALA A 264 -16.52 -9.45 -4.33
N ASP A 265 -17.39 -10.45 -4.44
CA ASP A 265 -18.54 -10.66 -3.56
C ASP A 265 -18.14 -11.37 -2.25
N GLU A 266 -19.08 -11.53 -1.31
CA GLU A 266 -18.76 -12.13 -0.01
C GLU A 266 -18.24 -13.57 -0.11
N THR A 267 -18.75 -14.36 -1.05
CA THR A 267 -18.35 -15.76 -1.23
C THR A 267 -16.95 -15.84 -1.81
N GLU A 268 -16.65 -14.99 -2.80
CA GLU A 268 -15.31 -14.89 -3.40
C GLU A 268 -14.29 -14.37 -2.39
N ARG A 269 -14.62 -13.34 -1.62
CA ARG A 269 -13.76 -12.76 -0.58
C ARG A 269 -13.29 -13.76 0.47
N LYS A 270 -14.10 -14.78 0.76
CA LYS A 270 -13.80 -15.83 1.74
C LYS A 270 -13.16 -17.08 1.13
N LYS A 271 -12.95 -17.13 -0.19
CA LYS A 271 -12.51 -18.35 -0.89
C LYS A 271 -11.30 -19.03 -0.26
N PHE A 272 -10.32 -18.25 0.15
CA PHE A 272 -9.03 -18.73 0.67
C PHE A 272 -8.88 -18.49 2.18
N VAL A 273 -9.98 -18.19 2.87
CA VAL A 273 -10.02 -17.94 4.30
C VAL A 273 -10.33 -19.25 5.02
N SER A 274 -9.42 -19.67 5.90
CA SER A 274 -9.49 -20.94 6.64
C SER A 274 -9.66 -20.73 8.15
N VAL A 275 -10.04 -19.51 8.58
CA VAL A 275 -10.30 -19.17 9.98
C VAL A 275 -11.82 -19.10 10.25
N PRO A 276 -12.28 -19.24 11.50
CA PRO A 276 -13.69 -19.08 11.85
C PRO A 276 -14.27 -17.74 11.39
N ASP A 277 -15.55 -17.72 10.98
CA ASP A 277 -16.23 -16.52 10.47
C ASP A 277 -16.14 -15.33 11.44
N ASN A 278 -16.27 -15.58 12.75
CA ASN A 278 -16.18 -14.52 13.76
C ASN A 278 -14.79 -13.87 13.79
N ASP A 279 -13.72 -14.68 13.63
CA ASP A 279 -12.35 -14.17 13.57
C ASP A 279 -12.16 -13.36 12.29
N PHE A 280 -12.62 -13.87 11.14
CA PHE A 280 -12.58 -13.13 9.88
C PHE A 280 -13.30 -11.78 9.95
N GLN A 281 -14.51 -11.73 10.51
CA GLN A 281 -15.25 -10.48 10.67
C GLN A 281 -14.52 -9.49 11.59
N ASN A 282 -13.84 -9.97 12.63
CA ASN A 282 -13.02 -9.13 13.49
C ASN A 282 -11.81 -8.55 12.73
N LEU A 283 -11.12 -9.37 11.93
CA LEU A 283 -10.00 -8.93 11.09
C LEU A 283 -10.46 -7.88 10.06
N VAL A 284 -11.60 -8.11 9.39
CA VAL A 284 -12.21 -7.14 8.46
C VAL A 284 -12.53 -5.82 9.18
N LYS A 285 -13.13 -5.89 10.37
CA LYS A 285 -13.47 -4.70 11.17
C LYS A 285 -12.23 -3.93 11.63
N GLN A 286 -11.10 -4.63 11.84
CA GLN A 286 -9.82 -4.04 12.19
C GLN A 286 -9.07 -3.50 10.97
N GLY A 287 -9.60 -3.68 9.76
CA GLY A 287 -8.97 -3.24 8.52
C GLY A 287 -7.77 -4.09 8.13
N GLU A 288 -7.68 -5.35 8.56
CA GLU A 288 -6.53 -6.23 8.29
C GLU A 288 -6.70 -7.10 7.04
N VAL A 289 -7.85 -6.98 6.37
CA VAL A 289 -8.22 -7.82 5.21
C VAL A 289 -8.40 -6.97 3.98
N PHE A 290 -7.65 -7.28 2.92
CA PHE A 290 -7.60 -6.50 1.68
C PHE A 290 -7.95 -7.38 0.48
N TYR A 291 -8.68 -6.79 -0.47
CA TYR A 291 -9.08 -7.46 -1.72
C TYR A 291 -8.60 -6.57 -2.86
N ILE A 292 -7.54 -6.90 -3.56
CA ILE A 292 -6.90 -5.95 -4.49
C ILE A 292 -7.30 -6.32 -5.91
N ALA A 293 -8.05 -5.43 -6.57
CA ALA A 293 -8.33 -5.53 -8.00
C ALA A 293 -7.11 -5.10 -8.81
N LEU A 294 -6.68 -5.92 -9.77
CA LEU A 294 -5.43 -5.70 -10.49
C LEU A 294 -5.70 -5.23 -11.92
N SER A 295 -6.18 -6.12 -12.78
CA SER A 295 -6.46 -5.84 -14.19
C SER A 295 -7.71 -6.56 -14.64
N ALA A 296 -8.23 -6.16 -15.80
CA ALA A 296 -9.36 -6.84 -16.42
C ALA A 296 -9.20 -6.97 -17.93
N ASN A 297 -9.76 -8.04 -18.50
CA ASN A 297 -9.79 -8.30 -19.94
C ASN A 297 -11.16 -8.83 -20.33
N MET A 298 -11.65 -8.45 -21.51
CA MET A 298 -12.79 -9.16 -22.10
C MET A 298 -12.34 -10.57 -22.46
N LEU A 299 -13.17 -11.56 -22.12
CA LEU A 299 -12.93 -12.97 -22.40
C LEU A 299 -13.70 -13.43 -23.63
N ASP A 300 -14.85 -12.82 -23.85
CA ASP A 300 -15.70 -12.97 -25.02
C ASP A 300 -16.58 -11.70 -25.17
N SER A 301 -17.63 -11.75 -25.99
CA SER A 301 -18.52 -10.59 -26.21
C SER A 301 -19.39 -10.22 -25.00
N SER A 302 -19.42 -11.04 -23.95
CA SER A 302 -20.35 -10.93 -22.82
C SER A 302 -19.71 -11.12 -21.45
N HIS A 303 -18.46 -11.58 -21.37
CA HIS A 303 -17.77 -11.82 -20.11
C HIS A 303 -16.48 -11.00 -20.00
N ILE A 304 -16.29 -10.41 -18.83
CA ILE A 304 -15.04 -9.80 -18.41
C ILE A 304 -14.41 -10.68 -17.32
N GLY A 305 -13.11 -10.92 -17.46
CA GLY A 305 -12.28 -11.53 -16.44
C GLY A 305 -11.57 -10.44 -15.66
N ILE A 306 -11.47 -10.58 -14.35
CA ILE A 306 -10.83 -9.61 -13.48
C ILE A 306 -9.84 -10.32 -12.59
N SER A 307 -8.56 -9.98 -12.74
CA SER A 307 -7.51 -10.46 -11.85
C SER A 307 -7.61 -9.78 -10.49
N TYR A 308 -7.56 -10.59 -9.44
CA TYR A 308 -7.61 -10.18 -8.04
C TYR A 308 -6.51 -10.86 -7.24
N SER A 309 -5.95 -10.11 -6.30
CA SER A 309 -5.25 -10.65 -5.14
C SER A 309 -6.22 -10.69 -3.96
N LEU A 310 -6.71 -11.88 -3.64
CA LEU A 310 -7.63 -12.14 -2.53
C LEU A 310 -6.86 -12.58 -1.28
N PRO A 311 -7.39 -12.33 -0.07
CA PRO A 311 -6.71 -12.68 1.16
C PRO A 311 -6.80 -14.20 1.39
N LYS A 312 -5.63 -14.82 1.58
CA LYS A 312 -5.51 -16.17 2.12
C LYS A 312 -5.11 -16.05 3.58
N ILE A 313 -6.03 -16.42 4.45
CA ILE A 313 -5.87 -16.29 5.91
C ILE A 313 -5.96 -17.66 6.53
N LEU A 314 -4.94 -18.02 7.28
CA LEU A 314 -4.82 -19.32 7.91
C LEU A 314 -4.28 -19.16 9.33
N ARG A 315 -4.63 -20.12 10.18
CA ARG A 315 -4.22 -20.14 11.58
C ARG A 315 -3.02 -21.06 11.70
N GLU A 316 -1.90 -20.51 12.14
CA GLU A 316 -0.64 -21.25 12.30
C GLU A 316 -0.14 -21.16 13.73
N LYS A 317 0.67 -22.16 14.12
CA LYS A 317 1.28 -22.20 15.44
C LYS A 317 2.72 -21.69 15.33
N VAL A 318 2.96 -20.48 15.77
CA VAL A 318 4.29 -19.85 15.83
C VAL A 318 4.73 -19.80 17.28
N ASP A 319 5.88 -20.38 17.62
CA ASP A 319 6.42 -20.41 18.98
C ASP A 319 5.43 -20.88 20.07
N SER A 320 4.66 -21.92 19.74
CA SER A 320 3.59 -22.48 20.59
C SER A 320 2.34 -21.60 20.78
N VAL A 321 2.29 -20.42 20.18
CA VAL A 321 1.13 -19.52 20.17
C VAL A 321 0.41 -19.67 18.83
N TRP A 322 -0.92 -19.68 18.86
CA TRP A 322 -1.70 -19.63 17.64
C TRP A 322 -1.77 -18.18 17.15
N ASP A 323 -1.37 -17.95 15.91
CA ASP A 323 -1.43 -16.66 15.24
C ASP A 323 -2.09 -16.78 13.85
N TYR A 324 -2.36 -15.64 13.22
CA TYR A 324 -2.89 -15.56 11.87
C TYR A 324 -1.77 -15.25 10.88
N SER A 325 -1.69 -16.08 9.84
CA SER A 325 -0.80 -15.85 8.71
C SER A 325 -1.62 -15.34 7.53
N PHE A 326 -1.11 -14.29 6.88
CA PHE A 326 -1.77 -13.59 5.78
C PHE A 326 -0.95 -13.71 4.51
N TYR A 327 -1.59 -14.17 3.45
CA TYR A 327 -1.00 -14.26 2.11
C TYR A 327 -1.94 -13.66 1.07
N ASN A 328 -1.37 -13.35 -0.09
CA ASN A 328 -2.12 -12.97 -1.28
C ASN A 328 -2.34 -14.21 -2.16
N ALA A 329 -3.61 -14.55 -2.42
CA ALA A 329 -3.99 -15.63 -3.30
C ALA A 329 -4.52 -15.07 -4.63
N PRO A 330 -4.00 -15.54 -5.78
CA PRO A 330 -4.45 -15.11 -7.09
C PRO A 330 -5.86 -15.66 -7.38
N ALA A 331 -6.68 -14.83 -8.02
CA ALA A 331 -7.98 -15.24 -8.55
C ALA A 331 -8.31 -14.47 -9.83
N VAL A 332 -9.08 -15.08 -10.72
CA VAL A 332 -9.75 -14.40 -11.83
C VAL A 332 -11.24 -14.50 -11.62
N LEU A 333 -11.87 -13.36 -11.30
CA LEU A 333 -13.30 -13.23 -11.17
C LEU A 333 -13.93 -13.08 -12.55
N ILE A 334 -14.98 -13.84 -12.83
CA ILE A 334 -15.70 -13.76 -14.10
C ILE A 334 -16.99 -12.99 -13.87
N ARG A 335 -17.29 -12.02 -14.72
CA ARG A 335 -18.53 -11.23 -14.67
C ARG A 335 -19.18 -11.18 -16.03
N ASN A 336 -20.48 -11.42 -16.07
CA ASN A 336 -21.27 -11.14 -17.27
C ASN A 336 -21.55 -9.64 -17.33
N ILE A 337 -21.22 -8.99 -18.44
CA ILE A 337 -21.35 -7.52 -18.56
C ILE A 337 -22.76 -7.05 -18.95
N ASN A 338 -23.65 -7.98 -19.33
CA ASN A 338 -25.02 -7.66 -19.75
C ASN A 338 -25.99 -7.71 -18.56
N ASP A 339 -25.88 -8.72 -17.70
CA ASP A 339 -26.75 -8.90 -16.52
C ASP A 339 -26.03 -8.71 -15.17
N TYR A 340 -24.72 -8.47 -15.21
CA TYR A 340 -23.85 -8.22 -14.05
C TYR A 340 -23.71 -9.39 -13.07
N THR A 341 -24.05 -10.62 -13.50
CA THR A 341 -23.94 -11.82 -12.68
C THR A 341 -22.50 -12.33 -12.57
N SER A 342 -22.19 -13.00 -11.45
CA SER A 342 -20.90 -13.67 -11.23
C SER A 342 -20.85 -14.99 -11.98
N GLY A 343 -19.79 -15.20 -12.77
CA GLY A 343 -19.43 -16.49 -13.34
C GLY A 343 -18.58 -17.33 -12.38
N LYS A 344 -18.15 -18.51 -12.84
CA LYS A 344 -17.25 -19.37 -12.06
C LYS A 344 -15.87 -18.73 -11.97
N MET A 345 -15.47 -18.33 -10.76
CA MET A 345 -14.12 -17.85 -10.48
C MET A 345 -13.06 -18.92 -10.80
N ILE A 346 -11.95 -18.48 -11.39
CA ILE A 346 -10.75 -19.28 -11.62
C ILE A 346 -9.76 -18.99 -10.49
N ALA A 347 -9.26 -20.03 -9.84
CA ALA A 347 -8.28 -19.93 -8.77
C ALA A 347 -7.03 -20.72 -9.17
N PRO A 348 -6.02 -20.08 -9.79
CA PRO A 348 -4.81 -20.78 -10.13
C PRO A 348 -4.06 -21.18 -8.86
N ASP A 349 -3.52 -22.40 -8.86
CA ASP A 349 -2.78 -22.99 -7.75
C ASP A 349 -1.30 -22.66 -7.90
N PHE A 350 -0.97 -21.40 -7.61
CA PHE A 350 0.42 -20.96 -7.59
C PHE A 350 1.13 -21.60 -6.39
N ASP A 351 2.22 -22.30 -6.67
CA ASP A 351 3.11 -22.81 -5.62
C ASP A 351 3.92 -21.65 -5.05
N LEU A 352 3.36 -20.96 -4.05
CA LEU A 352 3.99 -19.80 -3.42
C LEU A 352 5.18 -20.17 -2.52
N GLU A 353 5.36 -21.45 -2.20
CA GLU A 353 6.33 -21.91 -1.19
C GLU A 353 7.58 -22.51 -1.84
N TYR A 354 7.43 -23.27 -2.93
CA TYR A 354 8.51 -24.01 -3.56
C TYR A 354 8.75 -23.66 -5.04
N SER A 355 7.92 -22.79 -5.64
CA SER A 355 8.12 -22.39 -7.02
C SER A 355 9.46 -21.67 -7.20
N LYS A 356 10.13 -21.96 -8.32
CA LYS A 356 11.30 -21.21 -8.79
C LYS A 356 10.91 -19.97 -9.58
N TYR A 357 9.62 -19.72 -9.74
CA TYR A 357 9.07 -18.66 -10.57
C TYR A 357 8.04 -17.84 -9.80
N PHE A 358 8.13 -16.53 -9.96
CA PHE A 358 7.09 -15.59 -9.61
C PHE A 358 6.08 -15.51 -10.75
N TYR A 359 4.80 -15.68 -10.45
CA TYR A 359 3.71 -15.67 -11.42
C TYR A 359 2.96 -14.33 -11.38
N LEU A 360 3.01 -13.58 -12.48
CA LEU A 360 2.52 -12.22 -12.62
C LEU A 360 1.02 -12.17 -12.95
N HIS A 361 0.16 -12.72 -12.08
CA HIS A 361 -1.29 -12.83 -12.36
C HIS A 361 -2.01 -11.49 -12.60
N PHE A 362 -1.41 -10.35 -12.30
CA PHE A 362 -1.93 -9.03 -12.67
C PHE A 362 -1.91 -8.79 -14.19
N VAL A 363 -1.21 -9.62 -14.97
CA VAL A 363 -1.36 -9.72 -16.43
C VAL A 363 -1.78 -11.15 -16.77
N PHE A 364 -2.93 -11.29 -17.42
CA PHE A 364 -3.44 -12.60 -17.79
C PHE A 364 -4.24 -12.58 -19.09
N ASP A 365 -4.38 -13.76 -19.70
CA ASP A 365 -5.31 -14.00 -20.80
C ASP A 365 -5.97 -15.39 -20.63
N LEU A 366 -7.15 -15.58 -21.21
CA LEU A 366 -7.82 -16.87 -21.30
C LEU A 366 -7.81 -17.36 -22.74
N PHE A 367 -7.03 -18.41 -23.00
CA PHE A 367 -6.92 -19.00 -24.33
C PHE A 367 -6.85 -20.52 -24.24
N ASN A 368 -7.60 -21.20 -25.12
CA ASN A 368 -7.65 -22.67 -25.21
C ASN A 368 -7.95 -23.34 -23.85
N ASN A 369 -8.95 -22.83 -23.13
CA ASN A 369 -9.38 -23.34 -21.82
C ASN A 369 -8.26 -23.32 -20.74
N LYS A 370 -7.32 -22.38 -20.87
CA LYS A 370 -6.23 -22.14 -19.92
C LYS A 370 -6.11 -20.66 -19.59
N LEU A 371 -5.67 -20.41 -18.36
CA LEU A 371 -5.20 -19.11 -17.90
C LEU A 371 -3.72 -18.99 -18.22
N TRP A 372 -3.37 -17.98 -19.02
CA TRP A 372 -2.00 -17.63 -19.34
C TRP A 372 -1.58 -16.42 -18.55
N THR A 373 -0.40 -16.44 -17.97
CA THR A 373 0.14 -15.32 -17.20
C THR A 373 1.64 -15.20 -17.39
N GLY A 374 2.17 -13.99 -17.26
CA GLY A 374 3.62 -13.79 -17.23
C GLY A 374 4.25 -14.55 -16.06
N CYS A 375 5.47 -15.03 -16.25
CA CYS A 375 6.25 -15.59 -15.16
C CYS A 375 7.70 -15.17 -15.26
N GLU A 376 8.31 -14.96 -14.09
CA GLU A 376 9.70 -14.55 -13.96
C GLU A 376 10.41 -15.50 -13.04
N LYS A 377 11.65 -15.85 -13.35
CA LYS A 377 12.42 -16.71 -12.47
C LYS A 377 12.83 -15.95 -11.23
N LEU A 378 12.64 -16.55 -10.06
CA LEU A 378 13.11 -16.02 -8.80
C LEU A 378 14.64 -16.04 -8.79
N THR A 379 15.23 -14.87 -8.98
CA THR A 379 16.66 -14.61 -8.88
C THR A 379 16.90 -13.10 -8.73
N TRP A 380 18.15 -12.67 -8.57
CA TRP A 380 18.52 -11.25 -8.48
C TRP A 380 17.88 -10.42 -9.61
N PRO A 381 17.32 -9.23 -9.33
CA PRO A 381 17.41 -8.48 -8.06
C PRO A 381 16.26 -8.74 -7.07
N MET A 382 15.54 -9.87 -7.18
CA MET A 382 14.46 -10.15 -6.23
C MET A 382 15.00 -10.39 -4.82
N ASP A 383 14.26 -9.90 -3.82
CA ASP A 383 14.60 -10.05 -2.40
C ASP A 383 14.89 -11.51 -2.03
N GLY A 384 15.97 -11.72 -1.27
CA GLY A 384 16.44 -13.05 -0.87
C GLY A 384 17.39 -13.72 -1.87
N TYR A 385 17.74 -13.06 -2.98
CA TYR A 385 18.75 -13.53 -3.93
C TYR A 385 19.91 -12.53 -4.03
N GLU A 386 20.78 -12.55 -3.02
CA GLU A 386 21.96 -11.68 -3.01
C GLU A 386 23.00 -12.12 -4.03
N LYS A 387 23.88 -11.20 -4.41
CA LYS A 387 24.92 -11.46 -5.41
C LYS A 387 25.75 -12.69 -5.06
N GLU A 388 26.11 -12.82 -3.79
CA GLU A 388 26.92 -13.92 -3.27
C GLU A 388 26.23 -15.28 -3.42
N ASP A 389 24.89 -15.29 -3.39
CA ASP A 389 24.08 -16.50 -3.51
C ASP A 389 23.94 -16.95 -4.97
N ILE A 390 24.00 -16.03 -5.94
CA ILE A 390 23.72 -16.35 -7.34
C ILE A 390 24.98 -16.52 -8.21
N VAL A 391 26.09 -15.85 -7.90
CA VAL A 391 27.25 -15.76 -8.81
C VAL A 391 27.77 -17.14 -9.23
N GLY A 392 27.87 -17.34 -10.55
CA GLY A 392 28.38 -18.59 -11.15
C GLY A 392 27.36 -19.73 -11.19
N GLN A 393 26.19 -19.58 -10.59
CA GLN A 393 25.14 -20.59 -10.65
C GLN A 393 24.40 -20.52 -11.99
N LYS A 394 24.64 -21.51 -12.86
CA LYS A 394 24.04 -21.59 -14.20
C LYS A 394 22.51 -21.43 -14.24
N GLY A 395 21.78 -21.80 -13.19
CA GLY A 395 20.31 -21.72 -13.17
C GLY A 395 19.74 -20.47 -12.51
N LEU A 396 20.58 -19.64 -11.90
CA LEU A 396 20.18 -18.49 -11.10
C LEU A 396 20.87 -17.20 -11.54
N ASP A 397 22.14 -17.22 -11.97
CA ASP A 397 22.90 -16.01 -12.31
C ASP A 397 22.48 -15.36 -13.64
N PRO A 398 21.64 -14.31 -13.68
CA PRO A 398 21.23 -13.69 -14.94
C PRO A 398 22.40 -13.00 -15.66
N PHE A 399 23.50 -12.72 -14.97
CA PHE A 399 24.70 -12.10 -15.56
C PHE A 399 25.61 -13.10 -16.25
N ASN A 400 25.35 -14.40 -16.08
CA ASN A 400 26.09 -15.46 -16.74
C ASN A 400 25.32 -15.93 -17.98
N GLY A 401 25.94 -15.88 -19.17
CA GLY A 401 25.32 -16.31 -20.42
C GLY A 401 24.84 -17.78 -20.44
N SER A 402 25.29 -18.62 -19.51
CA SER A 402 24.80 -19.99 -19.34
C SER A 402 23.38 -20.06 -18.75
N PHE A 403 22.91 -19.01 -18.08
CA PHE A 403 21.54 -18.88 -17.56
C PHE A 403 20.50 -19.02 -18.66
N TYR A 404 20.68 -18.27 -19.74
CA TYR A 404 19.77 -18.29 -20.90
C TYR A 404 19.82 -19.60 -21.71
N LYS A 405 20.71 -20.54 -21.34
CA LYS A 405 20.75 -21.91 -21.87
C LYS A 405 19.97 -22.90 -20.99
N THR A 406 19.29 -22.43 -19.94
CA THR A 406 18.40 -23.23 -19.09
C THR A 406 16.94 -22.89 -19.37
N PHE A 407 16.01 -23.69 -18.85
CA PHE A 407 14.59 -23.41 -18.97
C PHE A 407 14.23 -22.18 -18.13
N ASN A 408 13.89 -21.08 -18.81
CA ASN A 408 13.45 -19.80 -18.24
C ASN A 408 12.22 -19.32 -19.03
N PRO A 409 11.04 -19.93 -18.79
CA PRO A 409 9.81 -19.49 -19.43
C PRO A 409 9.50 -18.05 -19.03
N ILE A 410 8.88 -17.31 -19.94
CA ILE A 410 8.37 -15.95 -19.70
C ILE A 410 6.84 -15.93 -19.52
N ILE A 411 6.18 -17.06 -19.81
CA ILE A 411 4.74 -17.25 -19.70
C ILE A 411 4.49 -18.65 -19.11
N ALA A 412 3.54 -18.74 -18.19
CA ALA A 412 3.03 -19.98 -17.62
C ALA A 412 1.55 -20.18 -17.99
N SER A 413 1.12 -21.44 -18.10
CA SER A 413 -0.27 -21.78 -18.39
C SER A 413 -0.87 -22.62 -17.27
N PHE A 414 -2.08 -22.29 -16.86
CA PHE A 414 -2.81 -22.94 -15.79
C PHE A 414 -4.15 -23.43 -16.30
N ARG A 415 -4.51 -24.67 -15.98
CA ARG A 415 -5.81 -25.22 -16.36
C ARG A 415 -6.90 -24.55 -15.54
N ILE A 416 -7.96 -24.07 -16.20
CA ILE A 416 -9.03 -23.33 -15.49
C ILE A 416 -9.87 -24.20 -14.55
N ASN A 417 -9.85 -25.52 -14.73
CA ASN A 417 -10.70 -26.45 -13.99
C ASN A 417 -10.17 -26.78 -12.59
N ASP A 418 -8.86 -26.99 -12.47
CA ASP A 418 -8.18 -27.40 -11.24
C ASP A 418 -7.07 -26.42 -10.81
N GLY A 419 -6.82 -25.37 -11.60
CA GLY A 419 -5.85 -24.32 -11.30
C GLY A 419 -4.39 -24.73 -11.46
N LYS A 420 -4.09 -25.97 -11.87
CA LYS A 420 -2.72 -26.50 -11.91
C LYS A 420 -1.94 -25.98 -13.12
N CYS A 421 -0.64 -25.74 -12.93
CA CYS A 421 0.28 -25.37 -13.99
C CYS A 421 0.56 -26.57 -14.92
N ASP A 422 0.68 -26.31 -16.23
CA ASP A 422 1.16 -27.26 -17.24
C ASP A 422 2.64 -27.01 -17.59
#